data_AF-A0A858QY37-F1
#
_entry.id   AF-A0A858QY37-F1
#
_cell.length_a   1.000
_cell.length_b   1.000
_cell.length_c   1.000
_cell.angle_alpha   90.00
_cell.angle_beta   90.00
_cell.angle_gamma   90.00
#
_symmetry.space_group_name_H-M   'P 1'
#
loop_
_entity.id
_entity.type
_entity.pdbx_description
1 polymer ?
#
loop_
_entity_poly.entity_id
_entity_poly.type
_entity_poly.pdbx_seq_one_letter_code
_entity_poly.pdbx_strand_id
1 'polypeptide(L)'
;MNQALYIFLFSGLVSMSAALSVGAINKMAEEDRPDWLQKRNNLVMMIMGGNIAALTLVGAMAFGFLTLHWSIPLSSIFISFPVVHQLLLARILGPVKSLLLTLPLTIFAAVSLYYYWP
;
A
#
# COMPACT_ATOMS: atom_id res chain seq x y z
N MET A 1 -13.31 7.38 18.11
CA MET A 1 -12.86 8.23 16.98
C MET A 1 -11.36 8.08 16.69
N ASN A 2 -10.47 8.26 17.68
CA ASN A 2 -9.01 8.20 17.45
C ASN A 2 -8.49 6.83 16.96
N GLN A 3 -9.03 5.72 17.46
CA GLN A 3 -8.60 4.38 17.06
C GLN A 3 -8.91 4.08 15.57
N ALA A 4 -10.13 4.40 15.11
CA ALA A 4 -10.51 4.26 13.71
C ALA A 4 -9.61 5.10 12.79
N LEU A 5 -9.27 6.32 13.23
CA LEU A 5 -8.35 7.17 12.48
C LEU A 5 -6.97 6.52 12.31
N TYR A 6 -6.39 5.95 13.39
CA TYR A 6 -5.09 5.28 13.30
C TYR A 6 -5.12 4.03 12.41
N ILE A 7 -6.17 3.21 12.53
CA ILE A 7 -6.35 2.02 11.68
C ILE A 7 -6.45 2.45 10.22
N PHE A 8 -7.26 3.47 9.93
CA PHE A 8 -7.43 4.02 8.57
C PHE A 8 -6.11 4.54 8.00
N LEU A 9 -5.41 5.41 8.73
CA LEU A 9 -4.17 6.04 8.26
C LEU A 9 -3.09 5.00 8.03
N PHE A 10 -2.92 4.06 8.97
CA PHE A 10 -1.94 3.00 8.83
C PHE A 10 -2.27 2.09 7.64
N SER A 11 -3.49 1.53 7.61
CA SER A 11 -3.91 0.59 6.57
C SER A 11 -3.90 1.21 5.17
N GLY A 12 -4.42 2.43 5.03
CA GLY A 12 -4.42 3.14 3.76
C GLY A 12 -3.01 3.47 3.28
N LEU A 13 -2.14 3.99 4.15
CA LEU A 13 -0.78 4.38 3.76
C LEU A 13 0.07 3.18 3.31
N VAL A 14 0.08 2.09 4.10
CA VAL A 14 0.92 0.93 3.79
C VAL A 14 0.41 0.21 2.54
N SER A 15 -0.92 0.09 2.37
CA SER A 15 -1.53 -0.57 1.21
C SER A 15 -1.28 0.20 -0.08
N MET A 16 -1.46 1.54 -0.06
CA MET A 16 -1.13 2.38 -1.21
C MET A 16 0.36 2.31 -1.54
N SER A 17 1.22 2.36 -0.53
CA SER A 17 2.66 2.30 -0.74
C SER A 17 3.12 0.98 -1.35
N ALA A 18 2.54 -0.15 -0.92
CA ALA A 18 2.81 -1.45 -1.51
C ALA A 18 2.33 -1.51 -2.97
N ALA A 19 1.08 -1.09 -3.24
CA ALA A 19 0.51 -1.09 -4.57
C ALA A 19 1.32 -0.22 -5.56
N LEU A 20 1.70 1.00 -5.14
CA LEU A 20 2.51 1.91 -5.95
C LEU A 20 3.94 1.38 -6.17
N SER A 21 4.54 0.75 -5.15
CA SER A 21 5.89 0.18 -5.27
C SER A 21 5.92 -0.98 -6.27
N VAL A 22 4.92 -1.88 -6.26
CA VAL A 22 4.78 -2.93 -7.29
C VAL A 22 4.60 -2.31 -8.67
N GLY A 23 3.75 -1.29 -8.79
CA GLY A 23 3.53 -0.57 -10.04
C GLY A 23 4.81 0.05 -10.60
N ALA A 24 5.67 0.59 -9.74
CA ALA A 24 6.97 1.13 -10.13
C ALA A 24 7.93 0.01 -10.59
N ILE A 25 8.03 -1.09 -9.85
CA ILE A 25 8.88 -2.24 -10.20
C ILE A 25 8.46 -2.87 -11.53
N ASN A 26 7.16 -3.03 -11.75
CA ASN A 26 6.63 -3.63 -12.98
C ASN A 26 6.96 -2.79 -14.22
N LYS A 27 7.14 -1.46 -14.04
CA LYS A 27 7.52 -0.53 -15.11
C LYS A 27 9.03 -0.47 -15.37
N MET A 28 9.86 -1.07 -14.52
CA MET A 28 11.31 -1.11 -14.73
C MET A 28 11.67 -2.01 -15.92
N ALA A 29 12.74 -1.66 -16.63
CA ALA A 29 13.37 -2.56 -17.60
C ALA A 29 13.84 -3.84 -16.90
N GLU A 30 13.89 -4.95 -17.63
CA GLU A 30 14.25 -6.25 -17.03
C GLU A 30 15.66 -6.25 -16.43
N GLU A 31 16.58 -5.54 -17.07
CA GLU A 31 17.97 -5.33 -16.63
C GLU A 31 18.11 -4.47 -15.36
N ASP A 32 17.17 -3.56 -15.10
CA ASP A 32 17.15 -2.71 -13.90
C ASP A 32 16.52 -3.40 -12.69
N ARG A 33 15.89 -4.57 -12.90
CA ARG A 33 15.27 -5.33 -11.82
C ARG A 33 16.34 -6.11 -11.07
N PRO A 34 16.18 -6.27 -9.73
CA PRO A 34 17.00 -7.21 -8.97
C PRO A 34 16.98 -8.61 -9.59
N ASP A 35 18.09 -9.34 -9.51
CA ASP A 35 18.27 -10.67 -10.15
C ASP A 35 17.15 -11.67 -9.82
N TRP A 36 16.64 -11.62 -8.59
CA TRP A 36 15.54 -12.49 -8.17
C TRP A 36 14.19 -12.10 -8.79
N LEU A 37 14.00 -10.86 -9.23
CA LEU A 37 12.77 -10.37 -9.90
C LEU A 37 12.79 -10.47 -11.41
N GLN A 38 13.94 -10.75 -12.01
CA GLN A 38 14.04 -11.07 -13.43
C GLN A 38 13.32 -12.40 -13.76
N LYS A 39 13.24 -13.32 -12.79
CA LYS A 39 12.43 -14.53 -12.94
C LYS A 39 10.94 -14.18 -13.03
N ARG A 40 10.32 -14.51 -14.16
CA ARG A 40 8.89 -14.28 -14.42
C ARG A 40 7.97 -14.71 -13.28
N ASN A 41 8.20 -15.88 -12.66
CA ASN A 41 7.37 -16.36 -11.56
C ASN A 41 7.39 -15.42 -10.34
N ASN A 42 8.55 -14.86 -10.01
CA ASN A 42 8.70 -13.96 -8.88
C ASN A 42 8.06 -12.60 -9.17
N LEU A 43 8.16 -12.12 -10.42
CA LEU A 43 7.45 -10.92 -10.85
C LEU A 43 5.92 -11.10 -10.76
N VAL A 44 5.39 -12.23 -11.22
CA VAL A 44 3.96 -12.54 -11.09
C VAL A 44 3.53 -12.57 -9.63
N MET A 45 4.31 -13.20 -8.76
CA MET A 45 4.04 -13.22 -7.31
C MET A 45 3.99 -11.80 -6.71
N MET A 46 4.89 -10.91 -7.14
CA MET A 46 4.86 -9.50 -6.73
C MET A 46 3.62 -8.76 -7.21
N ILE A 47 3.22 -8.97 -8.46
CA ILE A 47 2.00 -8.36 -9.02
C ILE A 47 0.77 -8.82 -8.23
N MET A 48 0.70 -10.11 -7.89
CA MET A 48 -0.36 -10.61 -7.01
C MET A 48 -0.34 -9.94 -5.63
N GLY A 49 0.84 -9.74 -5.05
CA GLY A 49 0.99 -8.96 -3.82
C GLY A 49 0.49 -7.52 -3.96
N GLY A 50 0.80 -6.85 -5.06
CA GLY A 50 0.30 -5.51 -5.37
C GLY A 50 -1.22 -5.44 -5.50
N ASN A 51 -1.83 -6.47 -6.11
CA ASN A 51 -3.28 -6.57 -6.21
C ASN A 51 -3.95 -6.77 -4.85
N ILE A 52 -3.36 -7.62 -3.98
CA ILE A 52 -3.82 -7.74 -2.58
C ILE A 52 -3.75 -6.38 -1.90
N ALA A 53 -2.66 -5.64 -2.07
CA ALA A 53 -2.52 -4.31 -1.50
C ALA A 53 -3.55 -3.32 -2.03
N ALA A 54 -3.85 -3.35 -3.34
CA ALA A 54 -4.91 -2.53 -3.91
C ALA A 54 -6.29 -2.87 -3.31
N LEU A 55 -6.60 -4.15 -3.12
CA LEU A 55 -7.83 -4.59 -2.45
C LEU A 55 -7.88 -4.15 -0.98
N THR A 56 -6.78 -4.28 -0.25
CA THR A 56 -6.68 -3.79 1.14
C THR A 56 -6.86 -2.29 1.21
N LEU A 57 -6.32 -1.52 0.25
CA LEU A 57 -6.54 -0.08 0.16
C LEU A 57 -8.01 0.25 -0.07
N VAL A 58 -8.70 -0.45 -0.97
CA VAL A 58 -10.14 -0.27 -1.18
C VAL A 58 -10.91 -0.55 0.13
N GLY A 59 -10.54 -1.61 0.84
CA GLY A 59 -11.08 -1.91 2.17
C GLY A 59 -10.82 -0.81 3.18
N ALA A 60 -9.61 -0.27 3.23
CA ALA A 60 -9.24 0.85 4.10
C ALA A 60 -10.08 2.10 3.79
N MET A 61 -10.30 2.39 2.51
CA MET A 61 -11.12 3.52 2.08
C MET A 61 -12.58 3.35 2.50
N ALA A 62 -13.17 2.18 2.26
CA ALA A 62 -14.51 1.87 2.71
C ALA A 62 -14.65 2.02 4.23
N PHE A 63 -13.72 1.43 4.99
CA PHE A 63 -13.65 1.58 6.45
C PHE A 63 -13.58 3.06 6.87
N GLY A 64 -12.73 3.85 6.20
CA GLY A 64 -12.59 5.28 6.46
C GLY A 64 -13.88 6.06 6.19
N PHE A 65 -14.57 5.79 5.09
CA PHE A 65 -15.85 6.46 4.78
C PHE A 65 -16.98 6.07 5.74
N LEU A 66 -16.97 4.85 6.30
CA LEU A 66 -17.96 4.38 7.26
C LEU A 66 -17.73 4.94 8.67
N THR A 67 -16.48 5.19 9.05
CA THR A 67 -16.11 5.49 10.46
C THR A 67 -15.60 6.90 10.70
N LEU A 68 -15.19 7.63 9.65
CA LEU A 68 -14.61 8.96 9.72
C LEU A 68 -15.40 9.95 8.87
N HIS A 69 -15.13 11.24 9.06
CA HIS A 69 -15.66 12.27 8.18
C HIS A 69 -15.12 12.08 6.75
N TRP A 70 -16.01 12.10 5.75
CA TRP A 70 -15.73 11.78 4.34
C TRP A 70 -14.55 12.55 3.72
N SER A 71 -14.26 13.76 4.22
CA SER A 71 -13.13 14.56 3.75
C SER A 71 -11.78 13.95 4.12
N ILE A 72 -11.69 13.16 5.18
CA ILE A 72 -10.44 12.54 5.65
C ILE A 72 -9.99 11.43 4.68
N PRO A 73 -10.81 10.40 4.37
CA PRO A 73 -10.41 9.40 3.40
C PRO A 73 -10.12 10.01 2.03
N LEU A 74 -10.98 10.93 1.57
CA LEU A 74 -10.85 11.56 0.26
C LEU A 74 -9.54 12.36 0.12
N SER A 75 -9.21 13.20 1.10
CA SER A 75 -7.93 13.92 1.08
C SER A 75 -6.73 12.97 1.21
N SER A 76 -6.87 11.88 1.95
CA SER A 76 -5.78 10.92 2.17
C SER A 76 -5.42 10.15 0.91
N ILE A 77 -6.40 9.65 0.15
CA ILE A 77 -6.12 8.87 -1.07
C ILE A 77 -5.52 9.72 -2.19
N PHE A 78 -5.92 10.99 -2.32
CA PHE A 78 -5.47 11.85 -3.42
C PHE A 78 -4.23 12.68 -3.08
N ILE A 79 -4.05 13.03 -1.80
CA ILE A 79 -3.01 13.97 -1.38
C ILE A 79 -2.06 13.29 -0.41
N SER A 80 -2.54 12.94 0.79
CA SER A 80 -1.64 12.58 1.89
C SER A 80 -0.85 11.30 1.63
N PHE A 81 -1.51 10.20 1.26
CA PHE A 81 -0.83 8.92 1.06
C PHE A 81 0.13 8.93 -0.14
N PRO A 82 -0.23 9.46 -1.34
CA PRO A 82 0.73 9.57 -2.43
C PRO A 82 1.93 10.45 -2.09
N VAL A 83 1.69 11.60 -1.44
CA VAL A 83 2.76 12.54 -1.05
C VAL A 83 3.70 11.88 -0.03
N VAL A 84 3.15 11.24 1.00
CA VAL A 84 3.95 10.54 2.02
C VAL A 84 4.72 9.38 1.40
N HIS A 85 4.09 8.59 0.53
CA HIS A 85 4.77 7.52 -0.20
C HIS A 85 5.94 8.07 -1.02
N GLN A 86 5.70 9.10 -1.83
CA GLN A 86 6.71 9.61 -2.76
C GLN A 86 7.88 10.29 -2.03
N LEU A 87 7.59 11.10 -1.00
CA LEU A 87 8.60 11.88 -0.29
C LEU A 87 9.40 11.06 0.72
N LEU A 88 8.76 10.09 1.39
CA LEU A 88 9.40 9.30 2.43
C LEU A 88 9.83 7.93 1.90
N LEU A 89 8.87 7.09 1.50
CA LEU A 89 9.17 5.68 1.22
C LEU A 89 9.95 5.52 -0.08
N ALA A 90 9.39 5.99 -1.19
CA ALA A 90 9.98 5.83 -2.51
C ALA A 90 11.35 6.53 -2.61
N ARG A 91 11.48 7.73 -2.03
CA ARG A 91 12.72 8.51 -2.08
C ARG A 91 13.82 7.96 -1.18
N ILE A 92 13.50 7.48 0.02
CA ILE A 92 14.51 7.03 0.99
C ILE A 92 14.89 5.57 0.75
N LEU A 93 13.91 4.70 0.52
CA LEU A 93 14.12 3.26 0.44
C LEU A 93 14.27 2.76 -1.00
N GLY A 94 13.72 3.50 -1.97
CA GLY A 94 13.51 2.99 -3.32
C GLY A 94 12.34 2.00 -3.39
N PRO A 95 11.88 1.66 -4.60
CA PRO A 95 10.64 0.92 -4.79
C PRO A 95 10.72 -0.53 -4.29
N VAL A 96 11.85 -1.22 -4.48
CA VAL A 96 12.01 -2.62 -4.04
C VAL A 96 11.97 -2.75 -2.52
N LYS A 97 12.77 -1.95 -1.80
CA LYS A 97 12.79 -1.99 -0.33
C LYS A 97 11.48 -1.47 0.26
N SER A 98 10.89 -0.44 -0.36
CA SER A 98 9.55 0.04 0.03
C SER A 98 8.52 -1.08 -0.05
N LEU A 99 8.53 -1.86 -1.13
CA LEU A 99 7.61 -2.98 -1.28
C LEU A 99 7.84 -4.07 -0.23
N LEU A 100 9.10 -4.47 -0.02
CA LEU A 100 9.43 -5.52 0.96
C LEU A 100 9.02 -5.12 2.38
N LEU A 101 9.05 -3.83 2.71
CA LEU A 101 8.57 -3.32 3.99
C LEU A 101 7.05 -3.24 4.05
N THR A 102 6.43 -2.68 3.01
CA THR A 102 5.00 -2.31 3.05
C THR A 102 4.06 -3.47 2.74
N LEU A 103 4.49 -4.48 1.99
CA LEU A 103 3.66 -5.63 1.65
C LEU A 103 3.29 -6.48 2.88
N PRO A 104 4.22 -6.86 3.78
CA PRO A 104 3.85 -7.55 5.03
C PRO A 104 2.97 -6.69 5.92
N LEU A 105 3.25 -5.38 6.01
CA LEU A 105 2.43 -4.44 6.78
C LEU A 105 1.02 -4.30 6.21
N THR A 106 0.87 -4.44 4.90
CA THR A 106 -0.43 -4.46 4.21
C THR A 106 -1.24 -5.70 4.59
N ILE A 107 -0.61 -6.87 4.68
CA ILE A 107 -1.28 -8.09 5.15
C ILE A 107 -1.75 -7.90 6.59
N PHE A 108 -0.90 -7.33 7.46
CA PHE A 108 -1.28 -7.00 8.83
C PHE A 108 -2.43 -5.97 8.89
N ALA A 109 -2.40 -4.99 8.01
CA ALA A 109 -3.46 -3.99 7.88
C ALA A 109 -4.78 -4.63 7.42
N ALA A 110 -4.76 -5.58 6.49
CA ALA A 110 -5.94 -6.30 6.05
C ALA A 110 -6.60 -7.07 7.21
N VAL A 111 -5.81 -7.77 8.01
CA VAL A 111 -6.30 -8.47 9.22
C VAL A 111 -6.87 -7.48 10.23
N SER A 112 -6.19 -6.34 10.43
CA SER A 112 -6.66 -5.29 11.33
C SER A 112 -7.99 -4.70 10.87
N LEU A 113 -8.14 -4.40 9.58
CA LEU A 113 -9.39 -3.92 9.00
C LEU A 113 -10.53 -4.92 9.19
N TYR A 114 -10.27 -6.21 8.96
CA TYR A 114 -11.27 -7.26 9.18
C TYR A 114 -11.73 -7.33 10.64
N TYR A 115 -10.80 -7.27 11.58
CA TYR A 115 -11.12 -7.39 13.01
C TYR A 115 -11.90 -6.17 13.54
N TYR A 116 -11.56 -4.97 13.08
CA TYR A 116 -12.19 -3.73 13.54
C TYR A 116 -13.33 -3.25 12.63
N TRP A 117 -13.78 -4.08 11.68
CA TRP A 117 -14.81 -3.70 10.72
C TRP A 117 -16.12 -3.31 11.45
N PRO A 118 -16.74 -2.17 11.10
CA PRO A 118 -17.96 -1.68 11.73
C PRO A 118 -19.22 -2.44 11.29
#